data_AF-A0AAF3E934-F1
#
_entry.id   AF-A0AAF3E934-F1
#
_cell.length_a   1.000
_cell.length_b   1.000
_cell.length_c   1.000
_cell.angle_alpha   90.00
_cell.angle_beta   90.00
_cell.angle_gamma   90.00
#
_symmetry.space_group_name_H-M   'P 1'
#
loop_
_entity.id
_entity.type
_entity.pdbx_description
1 polymer ?
#
loop_
_entity_poly.entity_id
_entity_poly.type
_entity_poly.pdbx_seq_one_letter_code
_entity_poly.pdbx_strand_id
1 'polypeptide(L)'
;MMVPSLTVANPEQVLNRFLDKCPYIPLQSTAQNITLPNNYFLSIDLINWLMENVSQLTTREKATEYVNGEPRINSFRSPPGESDEVDSCRSLDTEKRSIRYGFQLCSLASDNMESDQQTPPVRYMKVDYVNSCENCSIKDECRFAPGAFDLELSPRGTIDEGNVLGEWCRVVHDRAFSEDKAFEMTIKWFLASGVTVGEAIRGWVEKADKFHFNLFPVPEDAFAMPNDVHSNPLRCPLRIEVAIGILPVDQLTATLVKLLAAFGFVPMYCHRHGTPNQPRSYQVVHECGGMFVSLETPPSTATDAQPQTAHVFWSWNHMLSHRYRTTALKDIMEDFQDYMLREFRDVCKNVDGRLLKFYEKSFLNRVGLNGLL
;
A
#
# COMPACT_ATOMS: atom_id res chain seq x y z
N MET A 1 17.68 24.61 -34.24
CA MET A 1 18.78 23.71 -33.83
C MET A 1 18.17 22.44 -33.28
N MET A 2 18.49 21.27 -33.84
CA MET A 2 18.09 20.00 -33.22
C MET A 2 18.75 19.92 -31.84
N VAL A 3 17.94 19.71 -30.80
CA VAL A 3 18.48 19.42 -29.47
C VAL A 3 19.24 18.09 -29.59
N PRO A 4 20.53 18.02 -29.21
CA PRO A 4 21.27 16.77 -29.25
C PRO A 4 20.54 15.72 -28.40
N SER A 5 20.43 14.50 -28.92
CA SER A 5 19.85 13.37 -28.20
C SER A 5 20.61 13.18 -26.89
N LEU A 6 19.89 13.14 -25.77
CA LEU A 6 20.50 12.88 -24.47
C LEU A 6 21.00 11.44 -24.43
N THR A 7 22.22 11.27 -23.90
CA THR A 7 22.85 9.96 -23.75
C THR A 7 23.41 9.82 -22.34
N VAL A 8 23.44 8.59 -21.84
CA VAL A 8 24.02 8.24 -20.53
C VAL A 8 25.49 8.61 -20.38
N ALA A 9 26.20 8.89 -21.49
CA ALA A 9 27.61 9.27 -21.49
C ALA A 9 27.88 10.69 -20.97
N ASN A 10 26.85 11.56 -20.92
CA ASN A 10 26.97 12.92 -20.39
C ASN A 10 25.93 13.17 -19.28
N PRO A 11 26.18 12.67 -18.07
CA PRO A 11 25.20 12.75 -17.00
C PRO A 11 24.94 14.18 -16.50
N GLU A 12 25.91 15.09 -16.62
CA GLU A 12 25.72 16.51 -16.27
C GLU A 12 24.68 17.18 -17.17
N GLN A 13 24.78 16.93 -18.48
CA GLN A 13 23.82 17.46 -19.45
C GLN A 13 22.41 16.89 -19.22
N VAL A 14 22.30 15.62 -18.82
CA VAL A 14 21.03 14.97 -18.47
C VAL A 14 20.39 15.65 -17.26
N LEU A 15 21.16 15.84 -16.18
CA LEU A 15 20.68 16.44 -14.93
C LEU A 15 20.29 17.92 -15.11
N ASN A 16 21.11 18.71 -15.79
CA ASN A 16 20.79 20.11 -16.07
C ASN A 16 19.52 20.22 -16.92
N ARG A 17 19.34 19.33 -17.91
CA ARG A 17 18.11 19.31 -18.73
C ARG A 17 16.87 18.89 -17.96
N PHE A 18 17.01 18.01 -16.98
CA PHE A 18 15.92 17.67 -16.07
C PHE A 18 15.51 18.91 -15.25
N LEU A 19 16.47 19.59 -14.62
CA LEU A 19 16.20 20.77 -13.79
C LEU A 19 15.62 21.95 -14.60
N ASP A 20 16.08 22.18 -15.82
CA ASP A 20 15.63 23.30 -16.67
C ASP A 20 14.22 23.11 -17.24
N LYS A 21 13.82 21.86 -17.51
CA LYS A 21 12.62 21.55 -18.31
C LYS A 21 11.54 20.80 -17.56
N CYS A 22 11.78 20.32 -16.35
CA CYS A 22 10.77 19.57 -15.62
C CYS A 22 9.69 20.54 -15.08
N PRO A 23 8.43 20.46 -15.56
CA PRO A 23 7.38 21.40 -15.17
C PRO A 23 6.91 21.22 -13.71
N TYR A 24 7.40 20.19 -13.02
CA TYR A 24 6.97 19.79 -11.68
C TYR A 24 7.85 20.33 -10.54
N ILE A 25 8.87 21.14 -10.86
CA ILE A 25 9.79 21.75 -9.89
C ILE A 25 9.34 23.21 -9.72
N PRO A 26 8.43 23.47 -8.77
CA PRO A 26 8.84 23.44 -7.38
C PRO A 26 7.93 22.60 -6.47
N LEU A 27 8.55 21.74 -5.66
CA LEU A 27 7.87 21.02 -4.59
C LEU A 27 7.50 22.00 -3.47
N GLN A 28 6.22 22.00 -3.07
CA GLN A 28 5.71 22.86 -2.01
C GLN A 28 5.20 22.03 -0.84
N SER A 29 5.64 22.38 0.37
CA SER A 29 5.06 21.88 1.62
C SER A 29 3.90 22.78 2.02
N THR A 30 2.67 22.27 1.90
CA THR A 30 1.47 23.01 2.31
C THR A 30 1.37 23.15 3.83
N ALA A 31 1.91 22.20 4.60
CA ALA A 31 1.86 22.23 6.06
C ALA A 31 2.79 23.31 6.63
N GLN A 32 3.97 23.47 6.03
CA GLN A 32 4.99 24.40 6.53
C GLN A 32 5.05 25.71 5.72
N ASN A 33 4.26 25.83 4.64
CA ASN A 33 4.32 26.93 3.68
C ASN A 33 5.74 27.20 3.16
N ILE A 34 6.52 26.13 2.95
CA ILE A 34 7.88 26.18 2.44
C ILE A 34 7.90 25.68 1.01
N THR A 35 8.48 26.47 0.11
CA THR A 35 8.87 26.01 -1.23
C THR A 35 10.26 25.42 -1.16
N LEU A 36 10.40 24.16 -1.55
CA LEU A 36 11.70 23.50 -1.59
C LEU A 36 12.56 24.10 -2.72
N PRO A 37 13.90 24.16 -2.53
CA PRO A 37 14.79 24.65 -3.57
C PRO A 37 14.68 23.83 -4.87
N ASN A 38 14.99 24.45 -6.01
CA ASN A 38 14.82 23.83 -7.33
C ASN A 38 15.69 22.59 -7.58
N ASN A 39 16.71 22.35 -6.75
CA ASN A 39 17.52 21.14 -6.83
C ASN A 39 16.89 19.93 -6.11
N TYR A 40 15.67 20.08 -5.55
CA TYR A 40 14.91 19.00 -4.93
C TYR A 40 13.84 18.47 -5.89
N PHE A 41 13.69 17.16 -5.94
CA PHE A 41 12.75 16.48 -6.83
C PHE A 41 12.36 15.11 -6.26
N LEU A 42 11.32 14.50 -6.81
CA LEU A 42 10.94 13.12 -6.47
C LEU A 42 11.64 12.13 -7.40
N SER A 43 12.01 10.97 -6.86
CA SER A 43 12.60 9.87 -7.63
C SER A 43 11.72 9.42 -8.80
N ILE A 44 10.39 9.39 -8.62
CA ILE A 44 9.44 9.04 -9.68
C ILE A 44 9.50 10.00 -10.86
N ASP A 45 9.60 11.30 -10.61
CA ASP A 45 9.64 12.33 -11.66
C ASP A 45 10.92 12.21 -12.48
N LEU A 46 12.06 12.02 -11.81
CA LEU A 46 13.34 11.82 -12.48
C LEU A 46 13.33 10.54 -13.32
N ILE A 47 12.89 9.41 -12.75
CA ILE A 47 12.90 8.13 -13.46
C ILE A 47 11.96 8.16 -14.67
N ASN A 48 10.75 8.70 -14.54
CA ASN A 48 9.82 8.85 -15.66
C ASN A 48 10.40 9.77 -16.74
N TRP A 49 10.99 10.90 -16.35
CA TRP A 49 11.61 11.81 -17.29
C TRP A 49 12.79 11.17 -18.04
N LEU A 50 13.63 10.38 -17.35
CA LEU A 50 14.74 9.65 -17.96
C LEU A 50 14.23 8.64 -19.00
N MET A 51 13.14 7.92 -18.69
CA MET A 51 12.55 6.94 -19.60
C MET A 51 12.02 7.56 -20.89
N GLU A 52 11.50 8.79 -20.82
CA GLU A 52 10.97 9.51 -21.98
C GLU A 52 12.05 10.23 -22.79
N ASN A 53 13.10 10.74 -22.14
CA ASN A 53 14.05 11.68 -22.74
C ASN A 53 15.42 11.08 -23.05
N VAL A 54 15.78 9.92 -22.50
CA VAL A 54 17.08 9.27 -22.70
C VAL A 54 16.90 7.92 -23.40
N SER A 55 17.32 7.86 -24.66
CA SER A 55 17.11 6.70 -25.55
C SER A 55 17.61 5.35 -25.02
N GLN A 56 18.64 5.33 -24.15
CA GLN A 56 19.17 4.10 -23.56
C GLN A 56 18.40 3.61 -22.32
N LEU A 57 17.59 4.47 -21.70
CA LEU A 57 16.95 4.23 -20.40
C LEU A 57 15.45 3.94 -20.53
N THR A 58 15.05 3.13 -21.50
CA THR A 58 13.62 2.88 -21.83
C THR A 58 12.83 2.07 -20.79
N THR A 59 13.50 1.56 -19.75
CA THR A 59 12.90 0.69 -18.72
C THR A 59 13.17 1.25 -17.33
N ARG A 60 12.22 1.06 -16.40
CA ARG A 60 12.32 1.52 -15.00
C ARG A 60 13.58 1.00 -14.32
N GLU A 61 13.97 -0.25 -14.58
CA GLU A 61 15.13 -0.90 -13.98
C GLU A 61 16.43 -0.20 -14.40
N LYS A 62 16.67 -0.04 -15.70
CA LYS A 62 17.84 0.67 -16.23
C LYS A 62 17.91 2.12 -15.75
N ALA A 63 16.79 2.83 -15.71
CA ALA A 63 16.75 4.20 -15.22
C ALA A 63 17.08 4.27 -13.72
N THR A 64 16.57 3.32 -12.93
CA THR A 64 16.87 3.22 -11.49
C THR A 64 18.34 2.87 -11.25
N GLU A 65 18.93 1.96 -12.03
CA GLU A 65 20.35 1.63 -11.98
C GLU A 65 21.23 2.84 -12.31
N TYR A 66 20.86 3.60 -13.35
CA TYR A 66 21.55 4.84 -13.72
C TYR A 66 21.51 5.89 -12.60
N VAL A 67 20.34 6.10 -11.99
CA VAL A 67 20.18 7.04 -10.87
C VAL A 67 21.00 6.62 -9.65
N ASN A 68 21.04 5.33 -9.32
CA ASN A 68 21.86 4.81 -8.22
C ASN A 68 23.37 4.85 -8.51
N GLY A 69 23.77 4.83 -9.78
CA GLY A 69 25.17 4.96 -10.20
C GLY A 69 25.69 6.40 -10.25
N GLU A 70 24.82 7.41 -10.12
CA GLU A 70 25.19 8.81 -10.23
C GLU A 70 25.42 9.45 -8.85
N PRO A 71 26.67 9.73 -8.45
CA PRO A 71 27.01 10.21 -7.11
C PRO A 71 26.47 11.61 -6.78
N ARG A 72 26.08 12.41 -7.78
CA ARG A 72 25.51 13.75 -7.54
C ARG A 72 24.07 13.70 -7.07
N ILE A 73 23.37 12.57 -7.20
CA ILE A 73 21.99 12.43 -6.74
C ILE A 73 22.00 11.87 -5.32
N ASN A 74 21.46 12.63 -4.39
CA ASN A 74 21.31 12.22 -3.00
C ASN A 74 19.85 11.92 -2.69
N SER A 75 19.58 10.80 -2.02
CA SER A 75 18.29 10.54 -1.38
C SER A 75 18.31 11.02 0.07
N PHE A 76 17.25 11.69 0.53
CA PHE A 76 17.13 12.01 1.94
C PHE A 76 16.82 10.77 2.78
N ARG A 77 17.41 10.73 3.98
CA ARG A 77 17.08 9.69 4.94
C ARG A 77 15.74 9.98 5.61
N SER A 78 15.01 8.91 5.83
CA SER A 78 14.06 8.80 6.93
C SER A 78 14.76 9.13 8.26
N PRO A 79 14.37 10.19 9.01
CA PRO A 79 15.03 10.54 10.26
C PRO A 79 15.06 9.39 11.27
N PRO A 80 16.12 9.26 12.09
CA PRO A 80 16.37 8.09 12.94
C PRO A 80 15.39 7.89 14.11
N GLY A 81 14.40 8.76 14.31
CA GLY A 81 13.29 8.53 15.25
C GLY A 81 12.18 7.62 14.72
N GLU A 82 12.27 7.22 13.45
CA GLU A 82 11.27 6.44 12.72
C GLU A 82 11.33 4.92 13.00
N SER A 83 12.31 4.44 13.78
CA SER A 83 12.31 3.07 14.31
C SER A 83 11.46 2.96 15.57
N ASP A 84 10.38 2.19 15.54
CA ASP A 84 9.78 1.68 16.78
C ASP A 84 10.81 0.80 17.53
N GLU A 85 10.57 0.57 18.82
CA GLU A 85 11.33 -0.32 19.74
C GLU A 85 11.53 -1.77 19.20
N VAL A 86 10.91 -2.12 18.07
CA VAL A 86 11.04 -3.40 17.36
C VAL A 86 12.25 -3.46 16.41
N ASP A 87 12.84 -2.34 16.01
CA ASP A 87 13.93 -2.27 15.02
C ASP A 87 15.32 -2.01 15.62
N SER A 88 15.45 -1.98 16.95
CA SER A 88 16.74 -1.70 17.63
C SER A 88 17.83 -2.75 17.37
N CYS A 89 17.48 -3.89 16.75
CA CYS A 89 18.36 -5.05 16.61
C CYS A 89 18.70 -5.45 15.16
N ARG A 90 18.38 -4.64 14.14
CA ARG A 90 18.62 -5.04 12.74
C ARG A 90 19.61 -4.13 12.03
N SER A 91 20.71 -4.72 11.55
CA SER A 91 21.85 -4.09 10.87
C SER A 91 21.42 -3.12 9.76
N LEU A 92 21.77 -1.84 9.91
CA LEU A 92 21.16 -0.68 9.25
C LEU A 92 21.81 -0.21 7.92
N ASP A 93 22.91 -0.81 7.46
CA ASP A 93 23.87 -0.02 6.68
C ASP A 93 23.90 -0.19 5.14
N THR A 94 23.20 -1.15 4.54
CA THR A 94 23.37 -1.42 3.09
C THR A 94 22.14 -1.16 2.21
N GLU A 95 20.91 -1.42 2.68
CA GLU A 95 19.70 -1.19 1.85
C GLU A 95 19.20 0.27 1.87
N LYS A 96 19.66 1.10 2.81
CA LYS A 96 19.09 2.44 3.07
C LYS A 96 19.57 3.57 2.15
N ARG A 97 20.43 3.29 1.17
CA ARG A 97 20.97 4.30 0.22
C ARG A 97 20.45 4.16 -1.22
N SER A 98 19.78 3.07 -1.57
CA SER A 98 19.32 2.88 -2.95
C SER A 98 18.08 3.73 -3.22
N ILE A 99 18.16 4.62 -4.21
CA ILE A 99 17.01 5.33 -4.77
C ILE A 99 16.15 4.30 -5.49
N ARG A 100 14.86 4.31 -5.19
CA ARG A 100 13.87 3.41 -5.82
C ARG A 100 12.82 4.22 -6.56
N TYR A 101 12.15 3.57 -7.49
CA TYR A 101 10.99 4.15 -8.17
C TYR A 101 9.86 4.34 -7.16
N GLY A 102 9.39 5.58 -6.97
CA GLY A 102 8.40 5.94 -5.97
C GLY A 102 8.48 7.40 -5.51
N PHE A 103 7.83 7.71 -4.40
CA PHE A 103 7.83 9.01 -3.72
C PHE A 103 8.99 9.10 -2.72
N GLN A 104 10.21 9.22 -3.23
CA GLN A 104 11.39 9.51 -2.40
C GLN A 104 11.91 10.90 -2.73
N LEU A 105 12.14 11.71 -1.70
CA LEU A 105 12.72 13.03 -1.87
C LEU A 105 14.21 12.88 -2.18
N CYS A 106 14.63 13.46 -3.30
CA CYS A 106 16.01 13.49 -3.75
C CYS A 106 16.48 14.94 -3.91
N SER A 107 17.78 15.16 -3.79
CA SER A 107 18.42 16.43 -4.12
C SER A 107 19.64 16.21 -5.00
N LEU A 108 19.93 17.21 -5.84
CA LEU A 108 21.22 17.30 -6.50
C LEU A 108 22.23 17.91 -5.53
N ALA A 109 23.35 17.22 -5.32
CA ALA A 109 24.48 17.71 -4.55
C ALA A 109 24.93 19.07 -5.09
N SER A 110 24.85 20.11 -4.26
CA SER A 110 25.62 21.33 -4.49
C SER A 110 27.01 21.14 -3.89
N ASP A 111 28.03 21.78 -4.46
CA ASP A 111 29.45 21.67 -4.06
C ASP A 111 29.74 22.02 -2.58
N ASN A 112 28.73 22.39 -1.78
CA ASN A 112 28.87 22.92 -0.42
C ASN A 112 28.06 22.17 0.66
N MET A 113 27.50 20.99 0.39
CA MET A 113 26.77 20.22 1.42
C MET A 113 27.68 19.16 2.05
N GLU A 114 28.18 19.43 3.25
CA GLU A 114 28.87 18.42 4.07
C GLU A 114 27.93 17.22 4.31
N SER A 115 28.47 16.02 4.14
CA SER A 115 27.77 14.73 4.04
C SER A 115 26.96 14.31 5.28
N ASP A 116 27.02 15.05 6.38
CA ASP A 116 26.57 14.62 7.71
C ASP A 116 25.28 15.30 8.23
N GLN A 117 24.62 16.15 7.45
CA GLN A 117 23.29 16.70 7.81
C GLN A 117 22.22 16.34 6.74
N GLN A 118 21.99 15.04 6.55
CA GLN A 118 21.00 14.46 5.63
C GLN A 118 19.56 14.42 6.19
N THR A 119 19.19 15.30 7.12
CA THR A 119 17.79 15.44 7.54
C THR A 119 17.02 16.19 6.47
N PRO A 120 15.90 15.65 5.94
CA PRO A 120 15.12 16.37 4.95
C PRO A 120 14.61 17.69 5.55
N PRO A 121 14.51 18.76 4.74
CA PRO A 121 14.01 20.06 5.19
C PRO A 121 12.55 20.00 5.64
N VAL A 122 11.83 18.96 5.21
CA VAL A 122 10.42 18.72 5.51
C VAL A 122 10.24 17.25 5.86
N ARG A 123 9.30 16.94 6.76
CA ARG A 123 8.87 15.56 6.99
C ARG A 123 7.93 15.14 5.87
N TYR A 124 8.12 13.95 5.33
CA TYR A 124 7.36 13.46 4.19
C TYR A 124 7.12 11.95 4.30
N MET A 125 6.03 11.49 3.69
CA MET A 125 5.75 10.06 3.57
C MET A 125 6.59 9.49 2.42
N LYS A 126 7.55 8.61 2.75
CA LYS A 126 8.37 7.92 1.76
C LYS A 126 7.69 6.63 1.31
N VAL A 127 7.33 6.52 0.03
CA VAL A 127 6.63 5.33 -0.50
C VAL A 127 7.28 4.85 -1.79
N ASP A 128 7.74 3.61 -1.82
CA ASP A 128 8.22 2.94 -3.04
C ASP A 128 7.02 2.48 -3.88
N TYR A 129 7.10 2.55 -5.20
CA TYR A 129 6.11 1.92 -6.07
C TYR A 129 6.65 0.57 -6.55
N VAL A 130 5.91 -0.51 -6.24
CA VAL A 130 6.28 -1.89 -6.59
C VAL A 130 5.10 -2.60 -7.23
N ASN A 131 5.36 -3.40 -8.27
CA ASN A 131 4.29 -4.19 -8.88
C ASN A 131 3.81 -5.26 -7.91
N SER A 132 4.74 -6.05 -7.37
CA SER A 132 4.45 -7.07 -6.37
C SER A 132 5.68 -7.37 -5.52
N CYS A 133 5.46 -8.00 -4.36
CA CYS A 133 6.53 -8.58 -3.59
C CYS A 133 6.73 -10.03 -4.06
N GLU A 134 7.03 -10.29 -5.35
CA GLU A 134 7.26 -11.64 -5.93
C GLU A 134 8.73 -12.11 -5.89
N ASN A 135 9.69 -11.19 -5.72
CA ASN A 135 11.12 -11.53 -5.77
C ASN A 135 11.84 -11.56 -4.40
N CYS A 136 11.17 -11.18 -3.31
CA CYS A 136 11.70 -11.32 -1.95
C CYS A 136 11.67 -12.77 -1.43
N SER A 137 12.71 -13.22 -0.74
CA SER A 137 12.62 -14.46 0.03
C SER A 137 11.62 -14.29 1.19
N ILE A 138 11.05 -15.40 1.68
CA ILE A 138 10.25 -15.41 2.93
C ILE A 138 11.10 -14.93 4.12
N LYS A 139 12.43 -15.08 4.03
CA LYS A 139 13.38 -14.65 5.05
C LYS A 139 13.79 -13.17 4.92
N ASP A 140 13.57 -12.56 3.75
CA ASP A 140 13.90 -11.16 3.54
C ASP A 140 12.84 -10.28 4.16
N GLU A 141 13.21 -9.04 4.49
CA GLU A 141 12.26 -8.05 4.98
C GLU A 141 11.20 -7.77 3.91
N CYS A 142 9.93 -7.79 4.31
CA CYS A 142 8.83 -7.51 3.41
C CYS A 142 8.96 -6.08 2.86
N ARG A 143 8.85 -5.90 1.54
CA ARG A 143 8.85 -4.56 0.91
C ARG A 143 7.73 -3.66 1.42
N PHE A 144 6.61 -4.27 1.80
CA PHE A 144 5.46 -3.59 2.38
C PHE A 144 5.58 -3.40 3.90
N ALA A 145 6.67 -3.84 4.54
CA ALA A 145 6.80 -3.66 5.98
C ALA A 145 6.70 -2.17 6.35
N PRO A 146 6.07 -1.86 7.49
CA PRO A 146 5.65 -0.50 7.80
C PRO A 146 6.84 0.43 8.00
N GLY A 147 6.68 1.66 7.53
CA GLY A 147 7.50 2.82 7.88
C GLY A 147 6.68 3.74 8.77
N ALA A 148 7.34 4.66 9.46
CA ALA A 148 6.65 5.65 10.27
C ALA A 148 7.28 7.02 10.10
N PHE A 149 6.49 8.08 10.23
CA PHE A 149 6.98 9.45 10.34
C PHE A 149 6.04 10.27 11.23
N ASP A 150 6.56 11.36 11.78
CA ASP A 150 5.77 12.27 12.59
C ASP A 150 5.17 13.39 11.72
N LEU A 151 3.86 13.56 11.77
CA LEU A 151 3.12 14.58 11.06
C LEU A 151 2.65 15.69 12.01
N GLU A 152 2.91 16.94 11.63
CA GLU A 152 2.33 18.11 12.27
C GLU A 152 0.95 18.36 11.67
N LEU A 153 -0.09 18.30 12.50
CA LEU A 153 -1.49 18.51 12.10
C LEU A 153 -1.89 19.98 12.23
N SER A 154 -1.41 20.64 13.27
CA SER A 154 -1.64 22.06 13.53
C SER A 154 -0.33 22.70 13.97
N PRO A 155 0.15 23.74 13.25
CA PRO A 155 1.41 24.38 13.58
C PRO A 155 1.35 24.99 14.97
N ARG A 156 2.52 25.10 15.61
CA ARG A 156 2.66 25.82 16.88
C ARG A 156 2.17 27.26 16.72
N GLY A 157 1.21 27.64 17.55
CA GLY A 157 0.77 29.03 17.65
C GLY A 157 1.77 29.85 18.45
N THR A 158 1.55 31.16 18.45
CA THR A 158 2.28 32.06 19.35
C THR A 158 1.81 31.88 20.80
N ILE A 159 2.60 32.35 21.77
CA ILE A 159 2.26 32.27 23.21
C ILE A 159 0.89 32.92 23.49
N ASP A 160 0.53 33.95 22.73
CA ASP A 160 -0.73 34.69 22.85
C ASP A 160 -1.96 33.92 22.29
N GLU A 161 -1.74 32.93 21.42
CA GLU A 161 -2.80 32.09 20.83
C GLU A 161 -3.12 30.85 21.68
N GLY A 162 -2.43 30.65 22.80
CA GLY A 162 -2.65 29.52 23.73
C GLY A 162 -2.24 28.14 23.21
N ASN A 163 -1.81 28.02 21.94
CA ASN A 163 -1.34 26.76 21.33
C ASN A 163 0.19 26.67 21.32
N VAL A 164 0.79 26.56 22.51
CA VAL A 164 2.26 26.62 22.69
C VAL A 164 2.98 25.37 22.16
N LEU A 165 2.30 24.22 22.06
CA LEU A 165 2.95 22.93 21.78
C LEU A 165 2.74 22.40 20.35
N GLY A 166 1.76 22.92 19.59
CA GLY A 166 1.41 22.39 18.27
C GLY A 166 0.82 20.98 18.38
N GLU A 167 0.05 20.55 17.39
CA GLU A 167 -0.59 19.24 17.42
C GLU A 167 0.10 18.28 16.46
N TRP A 168 0.50 17.11 16.98
CA TRP A 168 1.31 16.14 16.24
C TRP A 168 0.72 14.73 16.34
N CYS A 169 0.88 13.96 15.28
CA CYS A 169 0.59 12.53 15.26
C CYS A 169 1.74 11.75 14.62
N ARG A 170 1.88 10.49 14.98
CA ARG A 170 2.77 9.55 14.30
C ARG A 170 1.96 8.76 13.29
N VAL A 171 2.37 8.81 12.04
CA VAL A 171 1.75 8.06 10.95
C VAL A 171 2.63 6.86 10.65
N VAL A 172 2.06 5.65 10.80
CA VAL A 172 2.65 4.39 10.36
C VAL A 172 1.99 4.01 9.05
N HIS A 173 2.75 3.64 8.04
CA HIS A 173 2.22 3.35 6.70
C HIS A 173 3.02 2.25 6.01
N ASP A 174 2.47 1.62 4.98
CA ASP A 174 3.23 0.71 4.14
C ASP A 174 4.38 1.47 3.44
N ARG A 175 5.61 0.92 3.48
CA ARG A 175 6.75 1.52 2.75
C ARG A 175 6.64 1.40 1.24
N ALA A 176 5.78 0.52 0.75
CA ALA A 176 5.58 0.32 -0.67
C ALA A 176 4.10 0.34 -1.03
N PHE A 177 3.78 0.92 -2.18
CA PHE A 177 2.48 0.90 -2.81
C PHE A 177 2.49 -0.12 -3.96
N SER A 178 1.40 -0.88 -4.08
CA SER A 178 1.13 -1.81 -5.18
C SER A 178 -0.34 -1.73 -5.52
N GLU A 179 -0.67 -1.85 -6.79
CA GLU A 179 -2.05 -1.84 -7.27
C GLU A 179 -2.84 -3.08 -6.82
N ASP A 180 -2.13 -4.18 -6.53
CA ASP A 180 -2.71 -5.47 -6.15
C ASP A 180 -2.84 -5.64 -4.61
N LYS A 181 -2.61 -4.59 -3.83
CA LYS A 181 -2.69 -4.62 -2.35
C LYS A 181 -3.35 -3.34 -1.83
N ALA A 182 -4.19 -3.46 -0.81
CA ALA A 182 -4.69 -2.31 -0.07
C ALA A 182 -3.52 -1.63 0.66
N PHE A 183 -3.39 -0.31 0.52
CA PHE A 183 -2.40 0.49 1.22
C PHE A 183 -2.89 0.82 2.63
N GLU A 184 -2.13 0.41 3.64
CA GLU A 184 -2.49 0.64 5.04
C GLU A 184 -1.76 1.86 5.63
N MET A 185 -2.50 2.65 6.40
CA MET A 185 -1.98 3.76 7.17
C MET A 185 -2.65 3.83 8.55
N THR A 186 -1.85 3.74 9.60
CA THR A 186 -2.27 3.87 10.99
C THR A 186 -1.82 5.22 11.54
N ILE A 187 -2.73 5.95 12.17
CA ILE A 187 -2.43 7.21 12.82
C ILE A 187 -2.43 6.97 14.34
N LYS A 188 -1.30 7.22 14.99
CA LYS A 188 -1.13 7.15 16.45
C LYS A 188 -0.98 8.58 16.97
N TRP A 189 -1.84 9.03 17.88
CA TRP A 189 -1.77 10.38 18.44
C TRP A 189 -1.99 10.38 19.94
N PHE A 190 -1.29 11.28 20.62
CA PHE A 190 -1.45 11.56 22.06
C PHE A 190 -1.44 13.08 22.32
N LEU A 191 -0.64 13.83 21.55
CA LEU A 191 -0.49 15.28 21.65
C LEU A 191 -1.36 16.04 20.62
N ALA A 192 -2.50 15.49 20.23
CA ALA A 192 -3.44 16.11 19.30
C ALA A 192 -4.88 15.85 19.74
N SER A 193 -5.78 16.80 19.49
CA SER A 193 -7.21 16.64 19.74
C SER A 193 -7.86 15.72 18.71
N GLY A 194 -8.88 14.96 19.12
CA GLY A 194 -9.64 14.10 18.19
C GLY A 194 -10.35 14.89 17.09
N VAL A 195 -10.67 16.17 17.33
CA VAL A 195 -11.26 17.05 16.33
C VAL A 195 -10.25 17.38 15.24
N THR A 196 -9.04 17.82 15.60
CA THR A 196 -7.97 18.12 14.65
C THR A 196 -7.61 16.92 13.79
N VAL A 197 -7.44 15.74 14.41
CA VAL A 197 -7.18 14.48 13.69
C VAL A 197 -8.35 14.16 12.74
N GLY A 198 -9.59 14.29 13.21
CA GLY A 198 -10.78 14.04 12.41
C GLY A 198 -10.91 14.97 11.19
N GLU A 199 -10.56 16.24 11.33
CA GLU A 199 -10.56 17.21 10.23
C GLU A 199 -9.47 16.92 9.21
N ALA A 200 -8.26 16.56 9.66
CA ALA A 200 -7.17 16.16 8.78
C ALA A 200 -7.54 14.94 7.94
N ILE A 201 -8.08 13.89 8.58
CA ILE A 201 -8.54 12.67 7.89
C ILE A 201 -9.65 13.00 6.90
N ARG A 202 -10.61 13.86 7.27
CA ARG A 202 -11.68 14.28 6.34
C ARG A 202 -11.10 14.95 5.10
N GLY A 203 -10.12 15.84 5.26
CA GLY A 203 -9.42 16.46 4.13
C GLY A 203 -8.73 15.45 3.23
N TRP A 204 -8.16 14.37 3.80
CA TRP A 204 -7.55 13.30 3.03
C TRP A 204 -8.57 12.46 2.27
N VAL A 205 -9.71 12.15 2.89
CA VAL A 205 -10.82 11.43 2.24
C VAL A 205 -11.37 12.23 1.06
N GLU A 206 -11.60 13.52 1.24
CA GLU A 206 -12.05 14.42 0.16
C GLU A 206 -11.01 14.54 -0.96
N LYS A 207 -9.73 14.54 -0.63
CA LYS A 207 -8.65 14.54 -1.62
C LYS A 207 -8.57 13.21 -2.36
N ALA A 208 -8.71 12.08 -1.66
CA ALA A 208 -8.73 10.76 -2.26
C ALA A 208 -9.89 10.60 -3.25
N ASP A 209 -11.10 11.04 -2.88
CA ASP A 209 -12.29 10.98 -3.75
C ASP A 209 -12.09 11.77 -5.05
N LYS A 210 -11.43 12.94 -5.00
CA LYS A 210 -11.08 13.74 -6.19
C LYS A 210 -10.16 13.00 -7.17
N PHE A 211 -9.34 12.09 -6.68
CA PHE A 211 -8.44 11.26 -7.49
C PHE A 211 -8.97 9.84 -7.68
N HIS A 212 -10.24 9.59 -7.36
CA HIS A 212 -10.90 8.28 -7.47
C HIS A 212 -10.27 7.17 -6.63
N PHE A 213 -9.67 7.52 -5.49
CA PHE A 213 -9.20 6.58 -4.48
C PHE A 213 -10.21 6.46 -3.33
N ASN A 214 -10.32 5.25 -2.78
CA ASN A 214 -11.18 4.97 -1.64
C ASN A 214 -10.36 4.97 -0.36
N LEU A 215 -10.59 5.96 0.52
CA LEU A 215 -9.97 6.04 1.84
C LEU A 215 -11.04 5.87 2.92
N PHE A 216 -10.94 4.82 3.71
CA PHE A 216 -11.89 4.47 4.76
C PHE A 216 -11.19 3.89 5.98
N PRO A 217 -11.75 4.03 7.19
CA PRO A 217 -11.21 3.40 8.38
C PRO A 217 -11.47 1.89 8.35
N VAL A 218 -10.51 1.13 8.85
CA VAL A 218 -10.60 -0.32 9.04
C VAL A 218 -10.39 -0.62 10.53
N PRO A 219 -11.18 -1.53 11.13
CA PRO A 219 -10.97 -1.95 12.50
C PRO A 219 -9.65 -2.71 12.66
N GLU A 220 -8.98 -2.49 13.79
CA GLU A 220 -7.73 -3.18 14.14
C GLU A 220 -7.88 -4.71 14.06
N ASP A 221 -9.02 -5.21 14.49
CA ASP A 221 -9.42 -6.60 14.29
C ASP A 221 -10.61 -6.69 13.32
N ALA A 222 -10.33 -7.06 12.07
CA ALA A 222 -11.35 -7.15 11.02
C ALA A 222 -12.34 -8.31 11.22
N PHE A 223 -11.94 -9.41 11.87
CA PHE A 223 -12.75 -10.64 11.91
C PHE A 223 -13.31 -10.97 13.30
N ALA A 224 -12.71 -10.49 14.39
CA ALA A 224 -13.12 -10.82 15.76
C ALA A 224 -13.27 -12.33 15.95
N MET A 225 -12.17 -13.05 15.68
CA MET A 225 -12.19 -14.50 15.75
C MET A 225 -12.46 -14.94 17.20
N PRO A 226 -13.36 -15.91 17.45
CA PRO A 226 -13.71 -16.34 18.81
C PRO A 226 -12.53 -16.86 19.65
N ASN A 227 -11.44 -17.22 18.99
CA ASN A 227 -10.24 -17.78 19.61
C ASN A 227 -9.30 -16.70 20.17
N ASP A 228 -9.51 -15.43 19.82
CA ASP A 228 -8.70 -14.31 20.28
C ASP A 228 -9.40 -13.62 21.46
N VAL A 229 -8.70 -13.57 22.60
CA VAL A 229 -9.19 -13.01 23.86
C VAL A 229 -9.34 -11.49 23.79
N HIS A 230 -8.60 -10.84 22.88
CA HIS A 230 -8.65 -9.40 22.67
C HIS A 230 -9.76 -8.99 21.68
N SER A 231 -10.35 -9.94 20.97
CA SER A 231 -11.45 -9.68 20.04
C SER A 231 -12.73 -9.26 20.75
N ASN A 232 -13.51 -8.40 20.09
CA ASN A 232 -14.82 -7.98 20.61
C ASN A 232 -15.80 -9.16 20.62
N PRO A 233 -16.32 -9.59 21.79
CA PRO A 233 -17.16 -10.78 21.91
C PRO A 233 -18.55 -10.62 21.26
N LEU A 234 -18.97 -9.39 20.95
CA LEU A 234 -20.22 -9.11 20.24
C LEU A 234 -20.08 -9.18 18.72
N ARG A 235 -18.85 -9.30 18.22
CA ARG A 235 -18.57 -9.46 16.80
C ARG A 235 -18.28 -10.91 16.51
N CYS A 236 -18.96 -11.45 15.51
CA CYS A 236 -18.78 -12.82 15.07
C CYS A 236 -18.75 -12.81 13.54
N PRO A 237 -17.66 -13.30 12.91
CA PRO A 237 -17.59 -13.38 11.47
C PRO A 237 -18.57 -14.44 10.96
N LEU A 238 -19.22 -14.15 9.84
CA LEU A 238 -20.10 -15.09 9.16
C LEU A 238 -19.27 -16.19 8.51
N ARG A 239 -19.50 -17.44 8.93
CA ARG A 239 -18.90 -18.60 8.29
C ARG A 239 -19.69 -18.96 7.02
N ILE A 240 -19.02 -18.94 5.88
CA ILE A 240 -19.57 -19.33 4.58
C ILE A 240 -18.98 -20.68 4.19
N GLU A 241 -19.83 -21.68 4.01
CA GLU A 241 -19.43 -23.01 3.55
C GLU A 241 -19.18 -23.02 2.05
N VAL A 242 -18.13 -23.73 1.63
CA VAL A 242 -17.78 -23.94 0.23
C VAL A 242 -18.06 -25.39 -0.16
N ALA A 243 -18.69 -25.58 -1.31
CA ALA A 243 -19.01 -26.89 -1.84
C ALA A 243 -17.73 -27.71 -2.09
N ILE A 244 -17.65 -28.88 -1.44
CA ILE A 244 -16.51 -29.81 -1.54
C ILE A 244 -16.75 -30.79 -2.69
N GLY A 245 -15.68 -31.28 -3.31
CA GLY A 245 -15.76 -32.31 -4.37
C GLY A 245 -16.16 -31.76 -5.74
N ILE A 246 -16.42 -30.46 -5.84
CA ILE A 246 -16.62 -29.76 -7.13
C ILE A 246 -15.29 -29.46 -7.81
N LEU A 247 -14.30 -29.02 -7.02
CA LEU A 247 -12.98 -28.62 -7.50
C LEU A 247 -11.90 -29.55 -6.94
N PRO A 248 -10.76 -29.71 -7.65
CA PRO A 248 -9.57 -30.34 -7.08
C PRO A 248 -9.11 -29.61 -5.81
N VAL A 249 -8.72 -30.37 -4.78
CA VAL A 249 -8.36 -29.82 -3.45
C VAL A 249 -7.20 -28.84 -3.55
N ASP A 250 -6.22 -29.12 -4.40
CA ASP A 250 -5.06 -28.28 -4.67
C ASP A 250 -5.40 -26.95 -5.36
N GLN A 251 -6.52 -26.90 -6.11
CA GLN A 251 -6.96 -25.72 -6.85
C GLN A 251 -8.01 -24.90 -6.12
N LEU A 252 -8.58 -25.41 -5.02
CA LEU A 252 -9.67 -24.75 -4.31
C LEU A 252 -9.28 -23.37 -3.81
N THR A 253 -8.18 -23.27 -3.05
CA THR A 253 -7.70 -21.98 -2.51
C THR A 253 -7.37 -20.98 -3.61
N ALA A 254 -6.65 -21.42 -4.65
CA ALA A 254 -6.31 -20.56 -5.79
C ALA A 254 -7.57 -20.05 -6.53
N THR A 255 -8.59 -20.89 -6.65
CA THR A 255 -9.87 -20.51 -7.27
C THR A 255 -10.63 -19.50 -6.42
N LEU A 256 -10.68 -19.71 -5.10
CA LEU A 256 -11.31 -18.77 -4.17
C LEU A 256 -10.60 -17.41 -4.16
N VAL A 257 -9.27 -17.38 -4.21
CA VAL A 257 -8.50 -16.13 -4.32
C VAL A 257 -8.86 -15.36 -5.60
N LYS A 258 -8.91 -16.04 -6.75
CA LYS A 258 -9.35 -15.41 -8.01
C LYS A 258 -10.81 -14.99 -8.00
N LEU A 259 -11.67 -15.76 -7.34
CA LEU A 259 -13.08 -15.43 -7.19
C LEU A 259 -13.25 -14.14 -6.38
N LEU A 260 -12.52 -14.02 -5.26
CA LEU A 260 -12.52 -12.81 -4.44
C LEU A 260 -12.04 -11.59 -5.24
N ALA A 261 -10.95 -11.74 -6.01
CA ALA A 261 -10.48 -10.66 -6.89
C ALA A 261 -11.55 -10.26 -7.93
N ALA A 262 -12.27 -11.23 -8.52
CA ALA A 262 -13.37 -10.95 -9.44
C ALA A 262 -14.58 -10.27 -8.78
N PHE A 263 -14.74 -10.44 -7.47
CA PHE A 263 -15.73 -9.75 -6.64
C PHE A 263 -15.24 -8.39 -6.12
N GLY A 264 -14.07 -7.89 -6.54
CA GLY A 264 -13.56 -6.57 -6.13
C GLY A 264 -12.83 -6.57 -4.77
N PHE A 265 -12.39 -7.74 -4.29
CA PHE A 265 -11.58 -7.83 -3.08
C PHE A 265 -10.08 -7.72 -3.37
N VAL A 266 -9.38 -7.00 -2.49
CA VAL A 266 -7.94 -6.73 -2.57
C VAL A 266 -7.24 -7.24 -1.29
N PRO A 267 -6.07 -7.88 -1.39
CA PRO A 267 -5.24 -8.25 -0.23
C PRO A 267 -4.97 -7.09 0.73
N MET A 268 -5.16 -7.32 2.02
CA MET A 268 -4.76 -6.36 3.06
C MET A 268 -3.25 -6.41 3.33
N TYR A 269 -2.67 -7.61 3.24
CA TYR A 269 -1.27 -7.87 3.57
C TYR A 269 -0.53 -8.50 2.40
N CYS A 270 0.80 -8.53 2.51
CA CYS A 270 1.61 -9.24 1.54
C CYS A 270 1.24 -10.73 1.52
N HIS A 271 0.86 -11.25 0.36
CA HIS A 271 0.44 -12.65 0.21
C HIS A 271 1.55 -13.67 0.51
N ARG A 272 2.83 -13.28 0.50
CA ARG A 272 3.98 -14.19 0.77
C ARG A 272 4.50 -14.13 2.19
N HIS A 273 4.58 -12.92 2.76
CA HIS A 273 5.06 -12.73 4.12
C HIS A 273 3.94 -12.84 5.16
N GLY A 274 2.68 -12.70 4.73
CA GLY A 274 1.51 -12.77 5.60
C GLY A 274 1.47 -11.63 6.61
N THR A 275 0.60 -11.76 7.62
CA THR A 275 0.64 -10.90 8.80
C THR A 275 1.69 -11.41 9.78
N PRO A 276 2.36 -10.53 10.55
CA PRO A 276 3.30 -10.94 11.60
C PRO A 276 2.69 -11.90 12.63
N ASN A 277 1.37 -11.77 12.89
CA ASN A 277 0.67 -12.48 13.96
C ASN A 277 -0.22 -13.64 13.46
N GLN A 278 -0.60 -13.67 12.17
CA GLN A 278 -1.48 -14.69 11.58
C GLN A 278 -1.00 -15.09 10.17
N PRO A 279 0.18 -15.73 10.04
CA PRO A 279 0.82 -16.00 8.75
C PRO A 279 0.05 -17.00 7.85
N ARG A 280 -1.08 -17.56 8.31
CA ARG A 280 -1.86 -18.60 7.62
C ARG A 280 -3.23 -18.15 7.12
N SER A 281 -3.63 -16.91 7.40
CA SER A 281 -4.90 -16.35 6.92
C SER A 281 -4.66 -15.42 5.73
N TYR A 282 -5.32 -15.67 4.62
CA TYR A 282 -5.37 -14.74 3.50
C TYR A 282 -6.55 -13.80 3.70
N GLN A 283 -6.25 -12.58 4.15
CA GLN A 283 -7.23 -11.56 4.48
C GLN A 283 -7.32 -10.51 3.37
N VAL A 284 -8.55 -10.23 2.96
CA VAL A 284 -8.86 -9.27 1.91
C VAL A 284 -9.95 -8.30 2.35
N VAL A 285 -9.91 -7.10 1.79
CA VAL A 285 -10.92 -6.05 1.95
C VAL A 285 -11.54 -5.76 0.59
N HIS A 286 -12.86 -5.54 0.56
CA HIS A 286 -13.53 -5.10 -0.67
C HIS A 286 -13.18 -3.65 -0.98
N GLU A 287 -13.05 -3.28 -2.24
CA GLU A 287 -12.72 -1.91 -2.69
C GLU A 287 -13.65 -0.82 -2.13
N CYS A 288 -14.91 -1.17 -1.84
CA CYS A 288 -15.89 -0.26 -1.21
C CYS A 288 -15.62 0.01 0.29
N GLY A 289 -14.73 -0.75 0.90
CA GLY A 289 -14.37 -0.69 2.32
C GLY A 289 -15.37 -1.30 3.29
N GLY A 290 -16.51 -1.83 2.81
CA GLY A 290 -17.59 -2.33 3.66
C GLY A 290 -17.46 -3.77 4.15
N MET A 291 -16.58 -4.55 3.53
CA MET A 291 -16.57 -6.02 3.67
C MET A 291 -15.15 -6.54 3.77
N PHE A 292 -14.95 -7.54 4.63
CA PHE A 292 -13.70 -8.27 4.78
C PHE A 292 -13.94 -9.76 4.59
N VAL A 293 -12.97 -10.43 3.98
CA VAL A 293 -12.97 -11.88 3.82
C VAL A 293 -11.64 -12.47 4.27
N SER A 294 -11.68 -13.54 5.06
CA SER A 294 -10.51 -14.31 5.46
C SER A 294 -10.65 -15.74 4.95
N LEU A 295 -9.65 -16.20 4.20
CA LEU A 295 -9.46 -17.59 3.84
C LEU A 295 -8.46 -18.21 4.82
N GLU A 296 -8.90 -19.17 5.62
CA GLU A 296 -8.00 -19.96 6.43
C GLU A 296 -7.44 -21.12 5.60
N THR A 297 -6.11 -21.22 5.51
CA THR A 297 -5.48 -22.41 4.95
C THR A 297 -5.48 -23.53 6.01
N PRO A 298 -5.95 -24.74 5.68
CA PRO A 298 -5.92 -25.84 6.63
C PRO A 298 -4.47 -26.16 7.01
N PRO A 299 -4.20 -26.56 8.27
CA PRO A 299 -2.86 -26.93 8.70
C PRO A 299 -2.37 -28.16 7.91
N SER A 300 -1.15 -28.06 7.38
CA SER A 300 -0.48 -29.10 6.57
C SER A 300 -0.23 -30.43 7.30
N THR A 301 -0.52 -30.51 8.59
CA THR A 301 -0.29 -31.68 9.46
C THR A 301 -1.57 -32.44 9.84
N ALA A 302 -2.74 -32.08 9.31
CA ALA A 302 -3.98 -32.78 9.63
C ALA A 302 -4.06 -34.13 8.90
N THR A 303 -3.56 -35.18 9.55
CA THR A 303 -3.53 -36.55 9.03
C THR A 303 -4.84 -37.34 9.15
N ASP A 304 -5.94 -36.82 9.72
CA ASP A 304 -7.10 -37.67 10.01
C ASP A 304 -8.49 -37.10 9.61
N ALA A 305 -9.10 -37.77 8.63
CA ALA A 305 -10.44 -38.37 8.69
C ALA A 305 -11.71 -37.52 8.94
N GLN A 306 -11.75 -36.22 8.63
CA GLN A 306 -13.02 -35.53 8.38
C GLN A 306 -13.01 -34.83 7.01
N PRO A 307 -14.13 -34.85 6.25
CA PRO A 307 -14.24 -34.05 5.03
C PRO A 307 -13.99 -32.59 5.43
N GLN A 308 -12.83 -32.07 5.03
CA GLN A 308 -12.36 -30.76 5.43
C GLN A 308 -13.36 -29.74 4.87
N THR A 309 -14.23 -29.22 5.73
CA THR A 309 -15.19 -28.19 5.32
C THR A 309 -14.42 -26.93 4.99
N ALA A 310 -14.15 -26.73 3.70
CA ALA A 310 -13.60 -25.49 3.21
C ALA A 310 -14.61 -24.39 3.52
N HIS A 311 -14.17 -23.41 4.29
CA HIS A 311 -15.02 -22.30 4.71
C HIS A 311 -14.26 -20.99 4.59
N VAL A 312 -15.05 -19.94 4.48
CA VAL A 312 -14.59 -18.57 4.33
C VAL A 312 -15.22 -17.75 5.45
N PHE A 313 -14.43 -16.93 6.12
CA PHE A 313 -14.95 -15.98 7.10
C PHE A 313 -15.26 -14.67 6.41
N TRP A 314 -16.47 -14.16 6.62
CA TRP A 314 -16.94 -12.88 6.12
C TRP A 314 -17.27 -11.96 7.27
N SER A 315 -16.83 -10.71 7.21
CA SER A 315 -17.08 -9.72 8.26
C SER A 315 -17.43 -8.37 7.65
N TRP A 316 -18.25 -7.60 8.36
CA TRP A 316 -18.65 -6.25 7.96
C TRP A 316 -17.71 -5.20 8.58
N ASN A 317 -17.47 -4.13 7.83
CA ASN A 317 -16.76 -2.96 8.37
C ASN A 317 -17.69 -2.05 9.17
N HIS A 318 -17.74 -2.29 10.49
CA HIS A 318 -18.51 -1.48 11.42
C HIS A 318 -17.97 -0.06 11.62
N MET A 319 -16.75 0.26 11.16
CA MET A 319 -16.21 1.63 11.20
C MET A 319 -16.65 2.47 10.00
N LEU A 320 -17.23 1.85 8.96
CA LEU A 320 -17.63 2.54 7.74
C LEU A 320 -18.96 3.28 7.91
N SER A 321 -18.89 4.49 8.47
CA SER A 321 -20.02 5.42 8.49
C SER A 321 -20.24 6.13 7.15
N HIS A 322 -21.40 6.78 6.98
CA HIS A 322 -21.76 7.53 5.76
C HIS A 322 -20.73 8.57 5.30
N ARG A 323 -19.87 9.04 6.21
CA ARG A 323 -18.87 10.08 5.93
C ARG A 323 -17.65 9.59 5.15
N TYR A 324 -17.42 8.28 5.11
CA TYR A 324 -16.32 7.63 4.40
C TYR A 324 -16.77 6.89 3.14
N ARG A 325 -18.09 6.89 2.86
CA ARG A 325 -18.64 6.25 1.67
C ARG A 325 -18.35 7.15 0.47
N THR A 326 -17.79 6.55 -0.58
CA THR A 326 -17.65 7.20 -1.89
C THR A 326 -18.99 7.71 -2.39
N THR A 327 -18.99 8.81 -3.14
CA THR A 327 -20.21 9.41 -3.68
C THR A 327 -21.06 8.38 -4.47
N ALA A 328 -20.42 7.47 -5.21
CA ALA A 328 -21.09 6.46 -6.03
C ALA A 328 -21.89 5.40 -5.24
N LEU A 329 -21.48 5.09 -4.00
CA LEU A 329 -22.07 4.01 -3.20
C LEU A 329 -22.79 4.49 -1.95
N LYS A 330 -22.87 5.81 -1.71
CA LYS A 330 -23.32 6.38 -0.44
C LYS A 330 -24.70 5.89 0.01
N ASP A 331 -25.64 5.83 -0.93
CA ASP A 331 -27.06 5.55 -0.66
C ASP A 331 -27.45 4.08 -0.89
N ILE A 332 -26.60 3.29 -1.57
CA ILE A 332 -26.87 1.88 -1.91
C ILE A 332 -25.91 0.91 -1.23
N MET A 333 -25.03 1.40 -0.35
CA MET A 333 -23.94 0.61 0.24
C MET A 333 -24.45 -0.65 0.95
N GLU A 334 -25.56 -0.55 1.69
CA GLU A 334 -26.11 -1.66 2.47
C GLU A 334 -26.75 -2.71 1.56
N ASP A 335 -27.61 -2.29 0.61
CA ASP A 335 -28.20 -3.17 -0.39
C ASP A 335 -27.12 -3.87 -1.24
N PHE A 336 -26.05 -3.14 -1.59
CA PHE A 336 -24.91 -3.68 -2.32
C PHE A 336 -24.15 -4.73 -1.49
N GLN A 337 -23.90 -4.45 -0.22
CA GLN A 337 -23.26 -5.39 0.70
C GLN A 337 -24.05 -6.70 0.84
N ASP A 338 -25.37 -6.60 1.02
CA ASP A 338 -26.27 -7.76 1.10
C ASP A 338 -26.34 -8.53 -0.21
N TYR A 339 -26.38 -7.83 -1.35
CA TYR A 339 -26.28 -8.43 -2.68
C TYR A 339 -24.99 -9.23 -2.83
N MET A 340 -23.84 -8.64 -2.48
CA MET A 340 -22.52 -9.26 -2.61
C MET A 340 -22.40 -10.51 -1.75
N LEU A 341 -22.87 -10.46 -0.50
CA LEU A 341 -22.87 -11.63 0.39
C LEU A 341 -23.75 -12.76 -0.16
N ARG A 342 -24.94 -12.44 -0.67
CA ARG A 342 -25.84 -13.43 -1.27
C ARG A 342 -25.20 -14.09 -2.49
N GLU A 343 -24.72 -13.30 -3.44
CA GLU A 343 -24.06 -13.79 -4.66
C GLU A 343 -22.84 -14.65 -4.32
N PHE A 344 -22.02 -14.21 -3.38
CA PHE A 344 -20.82 -14.96 -2.97
C PHE A 344 -21.18 -16.31 -2.34
N ARG A 345 -22.23 -16.36 -1.50
CA ARG A 345 -22.74 -17.62 -0.92
C ARG A 345 -23.24 -18.59 -2.00
N ASP A 346 -24.00 -18.10 -2.96
CA ASP A 346 -24.55 -18.92 -4.04
C ASP A 346 -23.45 -19.50 -4.93
N VAL A 347 -22.42 -18.69 -5.23
CA VAL A 347 -21.23 -19.19 -5.92
C VAL A 347 -20.51 -20.21 -5.07
N CYS A 348 -20.23 -19.96 -3.78
CA CYS A 348 -19.53 -20.92 -2.91
C CYS A 348 -20.26 -22.27 -2.78
N LYS A 349 -21.60 -22.26 -2.77
CA LYS A 349 -22.43 -23.47 -2.76
C LYS A 349 -22.55 -24.16 -4.12
N ASN A 350 -21.90 -23.62 -5.15
CA ASN A 350 -21.97 -24.08 -6.54
C ASN A 350 -23.41 -24.13 -7.09
N VAL A 351 -24.26 -23.17 -6.68
CA VAL A 351 -25.62 -23.01 -7.24
C VAL A 351 -25.50 -22.82 -8.76
N ASP A 352 -26.33 -23.52 -9.53
CA ASP A 352 -26.33 -23.55 -11.00
C ASP A 352 -24.97 -23.90 -11.66
N GLY A 353 -24.08 -24.57 -10.90
CA GLY A 353 -22.73 -24.91 -11.35
C GLY A 353 -21.79 -23.69 -11.48
N ARG A 354 -22.13 -22.55 -10.84
CA ARG A 354 -21.38 -21.29 -11.00
C ARG A 354 -19.92 -21.39 -10.57
N LEU A 355 -19.61 -22.10 -9.48
CA LEU A 355 -18.22 -22.28 -9.01
C LEU A 355 -17.40 -23.08 -10.01
N LEU A 356 -17.96 -24.19 -10.50
CA LEU A 356 -17.31 -25.02 -11.50
C LEU A 356 -17.06 -24.25 -12.80
N LYS A 357 -18.09 -23.57 -13.32
CA LYS A 357 -17.97 -22.73 -14.53
C LYS A 357 -16.91 -21.63 -14.36
N PHE A 358 -16.84 -21.01 -13.18
CA PHE A 358 -15.83 -20.01 -12.87
C PHE A 358 -14.42 -20.61 -12.88
N TYR A 359 -14.23 -21.78 -12.25
CA TYR A 359 -12.97 -22.51 -12.26
C TYR A 359 -12.54 -22.88 -13.69
N GLU A 360 -13.42 -23.49 -14.47
CA GLU A 360 -13.15 -23.89 -15.85
C GLU A 360 -12.71 -22.68 -16.70
N LYS A 361 -13.44 -21.57 -16.60
CA LYS A 361 -13.09 -20.32 -17.30
C LYS A 361 -11.75 -19.74 -16.83
N SER A 362 -11.44 -19.81 -15.54
CA SER A 362 -10.29 -19.13 -14.93
C SER A 362 -8.98 -19.92 -15.00
N PHE A 363 -9.06 -21.25 -15.19
CA PHE A 363 -7.90 -22.14 -15.16
C PHE A 363 -7.79 -23.05 -16.39
N LEU A 364 -8.89 -23.56 -16.96
CA LEU A 364 -8.82 -24.44 -18.13
C LEU A 364 -8.62 -23.65 -19.44
N ASN A 365 -9.28 -22.50 -19.60
CA ASN A 365 -9.13 -21.67 -20.81
C ASN A 365 -7.77 -20.95 -20.92
N ARG A 366 -6.93 -20.94 -19.86
CA ARG A 366 -5.55 -20.44 -19.95
C ARG A 366 -4.59 -21.44 -20.57
N VAL A 367 -4.90 -22.73 -20.57
CA VAL A 367 -4.06 -23.76 -21.22
C VAL A 367 -4.08 -23.60 -22.74
N GLY A 368 -5.13 -22.97 -23.31
CA GLY A 368 -5.22 -22.65 -24.75
C GLY A 368 -4.49 -21.38 -25.19
N LEU A 369 -3.96 -20.56 -24.27
CA LEU A 369 -3.25 -19.31 -24.59
C LEU A 369 -1.72 -19.41 -24.46
N ASN A 370 -1.19 -20.54 -23.96
CA ASN A 370 0.25 -20.84 -24.00
C ASN A 370 0.74 -21.31 -25.39
N GLY A 371 -0.09 -21.17 -26.43
CA GLY A 371 0.28 -21.41 -27.83
C GLY A 371 0.57 -20.12 -28.63
N LEU A 372 0.55 -18.94 -27.99
CA LEU A 372 0.84 -17.65 -28.62
C LEU A 372 1.67 -16.74 -27.69
N LEU A 373 2.75 -17.27 -27.11
CA LEU A 373 3.91 -16.49 -26.69
C LEU A 373 5.17 -17.10 -27.33
#